data_AF-A0A4S2B160-F1
#
_entry.id   AF-A0A4S2B160-F1
#
_cell.length_a   1.000
_cell.length_b   1.000
_cell.length_c   1.000
_cell.angle_alpha   90.00
_cell.angle_beta   90.00
_cell.angle_gamma   90.00
#
_symmetry.space_group_name_H-M   'P 1'
#
loop_
_entity.id
_entity.type
_entity.pdbx_description
1 polymer ?
#
loop_
_entity_poly.entity_id
_entity_poly.type
_entity_poly.pdbx_seq_one_letter_code
_entity_poly.pdbx_strand_id
1 'polypeptide(L)'
;MLCKYVLTVDSISYDIPKSCIQNWDEIKFSRKRSGLEGITRTFTSKFQFVGEAYDLILEEYLSKYLASNASITVYTITNSHTYDEFFSCRLDFSSLTYDGNTVSINSIDDSVANIIKANKGTQYEYSVDEIKDAYQLYYDRLNMQNLLNFTVDDTYVINPIELADVYVYSYNTEIAKGGYLDFNKGEKGVIADILDVPSSGINAYIDMDVEYENGGDGEYIDLTLSTCGNTQVVRVFNGENKNVKLNVRVDRNSFNAYGQRKMFYFSISMKASHTTYANFRIKKINEFKITYYSIDSPIHIDAITPHTVLCKLLKSMNGGNDGIKGEIDYGYNENLDNCVILAAESIRGIKKAKLYTSYTEFKDWMEAEFGFVPVINGNTVCFKHRDSLFGNSNIKKVTNNISDFEYKIDASRIHSRIRIGYDKQDYESINGRDEFRFTTEYTTGVDITENVLELISPYRADAYGFEFLAQKRGKDTTDNESDNNVFFAGVNLDLSDKRYKMIRDGWEIDGVLDSSRMFNTMYWQGEMLKANAGYIGMFTKKLSYSSSDGNSDVVVNGIGMKDDFNVESGIITCGDVSFTTYDEDIPSTDNETIKVLKDGLAYEGYIKEVSRVIERFAGVKYDLFVRSITKA
;
A
#
# COMPACT_ATOMS: atom_id res chain seq x y z
N MET A 1 3.30 43.44 23.84
CA MET A 1 4.41 43.00 22.97
C MET A 1 4.92 44.17 22.14
N LEU A 2 6.23 44.44 22.16
CA LEU A 2 6.84 45.42 21.24
C LEU A 2 7.26 44.65 19.99
N CYS A 3 6.73 45.08 18.83
CA CYS A 3 7.04 44.50 17.54
C CYS A 3 7.86 45.49 16.70
N LYS A 4 8.77 44.96 15.90
CA LYS A 4 9.45 45.70 14.83
C LYS A 4 9.01 45.13 13.49
N TYR A 5 8.65 46.01 12.56
CA TYR A 5 8.17 45.65 11.22
C TYR A 5 9.19 46.07 10.19
N VAL A 6 9.60 45.15 9.31
CA VAL A 6 10.59 45.40 8.26
C VAL A 6 10.00 45.03 6.92
N LEU A 7 9.73 46.03 6.09
CA LEU A 7 9.33 45.84 4.70
C LEU A 7 10.58 45.78 3.84
N THR A 8 10.79 44.70 3.11
CA THR A 8 11.87 44.57 2.13
C THR A 8 11.28 44.73 0.74
N VAL A 9 11.72 45.72 -0.03
CA VAL A 9 11.30 45.97 -1.41
C VAL A 9 12.55 45.92 -2.29
N ASP A 10 12.54 45.08 -3.32
CA ASP A 10 13.68 44.87 -4.23
C ASP A 10 15.02 44.62 -3.51
N SER A 11 14.99 43.77 -2.46
CA SER A 11 16.14 43.45 -1.59
C SER A 11 16.62 44.58 -0.67
N ILE A 12 15.97 45.75 -0.66
CA ILE A 12 16.24 46.86 0.26
C ILE A 12 15.27 46.78 1.43
N SER A 13 15.78 46.79 2.67
CA SER A 13 14.96 46.66 3.88
C SER A 13 14.68 48.02 4.53
N TYR A 14 13.42 48.24 4.88
CA TYR A 14 12.90 49.46 5.48
C TYR A 14 12.24 49.12 6.82
N ASP A 15 12.69 49.75 7.90
CA ASP A 15 12.00 49.70 9.19
C ASP A 15 10.75 50.58 9.10
N ILE A 16 9.55 49.97 9.05
CA ILE A 16 8.30 50.72 8.92
C ILE A 16 7.65 50.95 10.29
N PRO A 17 7.22 52.18 10.61
CA PRO A 17 6.58 52.47 11.89
C PRO A 17 5.17 51.89 11.93
N LYS A 18 4.65 51.68 13.15
CA LYS A 18 3.27 51.21 13.37
C LYS A 18 2.21 52.09 12.68
N SER A 19 2.48 53.38 12.50
CA SER A 19 1.57 54.28 11.79
C SER A 19 1.43 53.99 10.29
N CYS A 20 2.31 53.15 9.70
CA CYS A 20 2.28 52.76 8.29
C CYS A 20 1.57 51.43 8.03
N ILE A 21 0.98 50.84 9.07
CA ILE A 21 0.23 49.58 8.97
C ILE A 21 -1.20 49.78 9.49
N GLN A 22 -2.16 49.11 8.86
CA GLN A 22 -3.60 49.19 9.16
C GLN A 22 -4.18 47.78 9.05
N ASN A 23 -5.11 47.36 9.92
CA ASN A 23 -5.65 45.98 10.07
C ASN A 23 -4.76 44.96 10.81
N TRP A 24 -3.63 45.40 11.37
CA TRP A 24 -2.66 44.47 11.93
C TRP A 24 -3.04 43.91 13.30
N ASP A 25 -4.02 44.53 13.96
CA ASP A 25 -4.74 43.99 15.11
C ASP A 25 -5.66 42.80 14.77
N GLU A 26 -5.85 42.50 13.49
CA GLU A 26 -6.56 41.31 13.02
C GLU A 26 -5.61 40.18 12.58
N ILE A 27 -4.30 40.45 12.54
CA ILE A 27 -3.31 39.45 12.12
C ILE A 27 -3.13 38.41 13.22
N LYS A 28 -3.50 37.19 12.89
CA LYS A 28 -3.42 36.01 13.74
C LYS A 28 -2.23 35.18 13.29
N PHE A 29 -1.35 34.86 14.22
CA PHE A 29 -0.39 33.77 14.06
C PHE A 29 -0.98 32.52 14.68
N SER A 30 -0.91 31.39 13.97
CA SER A 30 -1.31 30.10 14.52
C SER A 30 -0.35 28.98 14.17
N ARG A 31 -0.16 28.07 15.13
CA ARG A 31 0.48 26.77 14.93
C ARG A 31 -0.60 25.71 15.02
N LYS A 32 -0.76 24.90 13.98
CA LYS A 32 -1.89 23.99 13.85
C LYS A 32 -1.48 22.63 13.31
N ARG A 33 -2.13 21.58 13.78
CA ARG A 33 -2.13 20.24 13.17
C ARG A 33 -3.41 20.01 12.37
N SER A 34 -3.29 19.48 11.16
CA SER A 34 -4.39 18.96 10.32
C SER A 34 -5.05 17.72 10.93
N GLY A 35 -4.28 16.93 11.67
CA GLY A 35 -4.69 15.70 12.35
C GLY A 35 -3.64 15.30 13.38
N LEU A 36 -3.21 14.05 13.38
CA LEU A 36 -2.07 13.58 14.21
C LEU A 36 -0.71 13.69 13.51
N GLU A 37 -0.63 14.56 12.51
CA GLU A 37 0.58 14.88 11.75
C GLU A 37 1.42 15.96 12.47
N GLY A 38 2.50 16.41 11.82
CA GLY A 38 3.30 17.54 12.28
C GLY A 38 2.54 18.88 12.33
N ILE A 39 3.13 19.86 13.02
CA ILE A 39 2.58 21.22 13.11
C ILE A 39 2.95 22.04 11.87
N THR A 40 1.95 22.71 11.31
CA THR A 40 2.13 23.74 10.29
C THR A 40 1.90 25.12 10.93
N ARG A 41 2.74 26.09 10.56
CA ARG A 41 2.58 27.49 10.97
C ARG A 41 1.78 28.22 9.90
N THR A 42 0.80 29.02 10.30
CA THR A 42 -0.01 29.84 9.40
C THR A 42 -0.20 31.24 9.98
N PHE A 43 -0.39 32.21 9.09
CA PHE A 43 -0.65 33.60 9.44
C PHE A 43 -1.78 34.16 8.57
N THR A 44 -2.42 35.25 9.01
CA THR A 44 -3.47 35.92 8.24
C THR A 44 -2.92 36.42 6.90
N SER A 45 -3.64 36.12 5.82
CA SER A 45 -3.14 36.25 4.45
C SER A 45 -3.26 37.65 3.83
N LYS A 46 -3.84 38.65 4.50
CA LYS A 46 -4.09 39.99 3.93
C LYS A 46 -3.60 41.11 4.85
N PHE A 47 -2.71 41.94 4.32
CA PHE A 47 -2.13 43.09 5.01
C PHE A 47 -2.63 44.39 4.40
N GLN A 48 -2.82 45.42 5.23
CA GLN A 48 -2.99 46.79 4.74
C GLN A 48 -1.86 47.71 5.19
N PHE A 49 -1.37 48.51 4.24
CA PHE A 49 -0.28 49.46 4.42
C PHE A 49 -0.76 50.87 4.07
N VAL A 50 -0.28 51.86 4.82
CA VAL A 50 -0.58 53.29 4.68
C VAL A 50 0.70 54.11 4.79
N GLY A 51 0.67 55.39 4.42
CA GLY A 51 1.81 56.30 4.53
C GLY A 51 3.03 55.83 3.73
N GLU A 52 4.21 55.87 4.34
CA GLU A 52 5.46 55.54 3.64
C GLU A 52 5.49 54.09 3.11
N ALA A 53 4.88 53.14 3.82
CA ALA A 53 4.80 51.76 3.36
C ALA A 53 3.85 51.60 2.16
N TYR A 54 2.78 52.40 2.09
CA TYR A 54 1.90 52.47 0.93
C TYR A 54 2.67 52.94 -0.30
N ASP A 55 3.44 54.02 -0.16
CA ASP A 55 4.19 54.62 -1.26
C ASP A 55 5.24 53.64 -1.80
N LEU A 56 6.00 52.97 -0.92
CA LEU A 56 7.00 51.98 -1.31
C LEU A 56 6.42 50.81 -2.10
N ILE A 57 5.31 50.23 -1.64
CA ILE A 57 4.68 49.08 -2.32
C ILE A 57 4.07 49.52 -3.66
N LEU A 58 3.40 50.67 -3.69
CA LEU A 58 2.77 51.18 -4.90
C LEU A 58 3.83 51.58 -5.95
N GLU A 59 4.93 52.22 -5.56
CA GLU A 59 6.02 52.57 -6.47
C GLU A 59 6.67 51.33 -7.09
N GLU A 60 6.92 50.29 -6.29
CA GLU A 60 7.42 49.01 -6.80
C GLU A 60 6.43 48.39 -7.81
N TYR A 61 5.13 48.42 -7.53
CA TYR A 61 4.10 47.94 -8.47
C TYR A 61 4.02 48.77 -9.74
N LEU A 62 4.08 50.10 -9.65
CA LEU A 62 4.00 50.97 -10.83
C LEU A 62 5.26 50.86 -11.70
N SER A 63 6.41 50.60 -11.11
CA SER A 63 7.67 50.47 -11.84
C SER A 63 7.87 49.09 -12.49
N LYS A 64 7.43 48.01 -11.84
CA LYS A 64 7.70 46.62 -12.29
C LYS A 64 6.46 45.76 -12.53
N TYR A 65 5.26 46.25 -12.20
CA TYR A 65 3.99 45.56 -12.39
C TYR A 65 3.99 44.17 -11.72
N LEU A 66 3.62 43.10 -12.43
CA LEU A 66 3.61 41.74 -11.85
C LEU A 66 5.02 41.16 -11.61
N ALA A 67 6.09 41.86 -12.00
CA ALA A 67 7.47 41.48 -11.67
C ALA A 67 7.97 42.12 -10.36
N SER A 68 7.13 42.90 -9.68
CA SER A 68 7.42 43.51 -8.38
C SER A 68 7.77 42.48 -7.31
N ASN A 69 8.71 42.81 -6.44
CA ASN A 69 9.17 41.92 -5.38
C ASN A 69 9.26 42.64 -4.03
N ALA A 70 8.43 42.21 -3.09
CA ALA A 70 8.45 42.71 -1.73
C ALA A 70 8.14 41.59 -0.72
N SER A 71 8.65 41.73 0.50
CA SER A 71 8.38 40.86 1.64
C SER A 71 8.25 41.67 2.91
N ILE A 72 7.53 41.13 3.89
CA ILE A 72 7.36 41.73 5.21
C ILE A 72 7.86 40.75 6.26
N THR A 73 8.70 41.25 7.17
CA THR A 73 9.24 40.50 8.30
C THR A 73 8.85 41.19 9.59
N VAL A 74 8.32 40.42 10.54
CA VAL A 74 7.94 40.89 11.87
C VAL A 74 8.89 40.31 12.88
N TYR A 75 9.42 41.16 13.74
CA TYR A 75 10.29 40.78 14.85
C TYR A 75 9.59 41.06 16.17
N THR A 76 9.82 40.20 17.15
CA THR A 76 9.38 40.40 18.54
C THR A 76 10.58 40.57 19.46
N ILE A 77 10.46 41.47 20.44
CA ILE A 77 11.51 41.65 21.43
C ILE A 77 11.54 40.47 22.42
N THR A 78 12.73 39.94 22.69
CA THR A 78 12.97 38.92 23.71
C THR A 78 13.17 39.55 25.09
N ASN A 79 13.15 38.72 26.14
CA ASN A 79 13.50 39.15 27.51
C ASN A 79 14.94 39.68 27.63
N SER A 80 15.82 39.33 26.67
CA SER A 80 17.18 39.87 26.54
C SER A 80 17.28 41.15 25.71
N HIS A 81 16.15 41.78 25.36
CA HIS A 81 16.10 42.98 24.51
C HIS A 81 16.72 42.80 23.11
N THR A 82 16.75 41.56 22.62
CA THR A 82 17.10 41.24 21.23
C THR A 82 15.83 41.10 20.40
N TYR A 83 15.93 41.32 19.09
CA TYR A 83 14.83 41.07 18.17
C TYR A 83 14.99 39.69 17.57
N ASP A 84 14.02 38.82 17.84
CA ASP A 84 13.92 37.52 17.19
C ASP A 84 12.86 37.62 16.08
N GLU A 85 13.16 37.04 14.92
CA GLU A 85 12.20 36.98 13.83
C GLU A 85 10.99 36.16 14.27
N PHE A 86 9.83 36.79 14.20
CA PHE A 86 8.56 36.16 14.52
C PHE A 86 7.96 35.48 13.28
N PHE A 87 7.93 36.16 12.14
CA PHE A 87 7.66 35.56 10.82
C PHE A 87 8.15 36.46 9.68
N SER A 88 8.29 35.88 8.48
CA SER A 88 8.52 36.58 7.22
C SER A 88 7.62 36.00 6.12
N CYS A 89 7.12 36.84 5.20
CA CYS A 89 6.38 36.41 4.02
C CYS A 89 6.54 37.36 2.84
N ARG A 90 6.47 36.83 1.61
CA ARG A 90 6.43 37.63 0.38
C ARG A 90 5.03 38.20 0.12
N LEU A 91 4.95 39.33 -0.56
CA LEU A 91 3.70 39.98 -0.92
C LEU A 91 3.26 39.60 -2.34
N ASP A 92 1.98 39.28 -2.49
CA ASP A 92 1.36 38.85 -3.75
C ASP A 92 0.81 40.04 -4.52
N PHE A 93 1.62 40.61 -5.42
CA PHE A 93 1.22 41.75 -6.25
C PHE A 93 0.05 41.44 -7.21
N SER A 94 -0.30 40.17 -7.44
CA SER A 94 -1.50 39.83 -8.21
C SER A 94 -2.81 40.12 -7.44
N SER A 95 -2.72 40.24 -6.12
CA SER A 95 -3.84 40.55 -5.22
C SER A 95 -3.94 42.02 -4.83
N LEU A 96 -3.04 42.87 -5.34
CA LEU A 96 -2.93 44.27 -4.94
C LEU A 96 -4.20 45.05 -5.27
N THR A 97 -4.72 45.73 -4.25
CA THR A 97 -5.82 46.71 -4.38
C THR A 97 -5.43 47.97 -3.63
N TYR A 98 -5.80 49.14 -4.15
CA TYR A 98 -5.52 50.42 -3.49
C TYR A 98 -6.65 51.42 -3.72
N ASP A 99 -6.90 52.29 -2.75
CA ASP A 99 -7.97 53.31 -2.78
C ASP A 99 -7.43 54.76 -2.78
N GLY A 100 -6.11 54.93 -2.87
CA GLY A 100 -5.43 56.22 -2.80
C GLY A 100 -4.84 56.57 -1.43
N ASN A 101 -5.20 55.84 -0.38
CA ASN A 101 -4.64 56.01 0.96
C ASN A 101 -4.10 54.71 1.55
N THR A 102 -4.71 53.58 1.18
CA THR A 102 -4.39 52.26 1.72
C THR A 102 -4.12 51.29 0.58
N VAL A 103 -3.04 50.52 0.68
CA VAL A 103 -2.74 49.37 -0.18
C VAL A 103 -3.11 48.14 0.61
N SER A 104 -3.98 47.32 0.03
CA SER A 104 -4.34 46.00 0.54
C SER A 104 -3.72 44.94 -0.37
N ILE A 105 -2.92 44.06 0.21
CA ILE A 105 -2.18 43.04 -0.53
C ILE A 105 -2.13 41.75 0.30
N ASN A 106 -2.25 40.61 -0.38
CA ASN A 106 -2.11 39.31 0.26
C ASN A 106 -0.64 38.90 0.39
N SER A 107 -0.34 37.96 1.28
CA SER A 107 0.93 37.22 1.22
C SER A 107 0.89 36.13 0.15
N ILE A 108 2.02 35.94 -0.52
CA ILE A 108 2.35 34.66 -1.13
C ILE A 108 2.70 33.72 0.02
N ASP A 109 1.92 32.66 0.17
CA ASP A 109 2.28 31.55 1.05
C ASP A 109 2.93 30.48 0.19
N ASP A 110 4.22 30.69 -0.08
CA ASP A 110 5.15 29.79 -0.76
C ASP A 110 5.82 28.81 0.22
N SER A 111 5.25 28.63 1.40
CA SER A 111 5.72 27.64 2.34
C SER A 111 5.68 26.24 1.72
N VAL A 112 6.59 25.37 2.17
CA VAL A 112 6.62 23.96 1.76
C VAL A 112 5.26 23.28 1.97
N ALA A 113 4.53 23.65 3.04
CA ALA A 113 3.19 23.13 3.31
C ALA A 113 2.20 23.46 2.19
N ASN A 114 2.26 24.67 1.65
CA ASN A 114 1.40 25.09 0.55
C ASN A 114 1.81 24.50 -0.80
N ILE A 115 3.12 24.39 -1.06
CA ILE A 115 3.62 23.71 -2.26
C ILE A 115 3.11 22.26 -2.30
N ILE A 116 3.24 21.54 -1.18
CA ILE A 116 2.68 20.19 -1.05
C ILE A 116 1.17 20.23 -1.22
N LYS A 117 0.45 21.10 -0.50
CA LYS A 117 -1.01 21.16 -0.57
C LYS A 117 -1.53 21.38 -2.00
N ALA A 118 -0.85 22.21 -2.78
CA ALA A 118 -1.23 22.54 -4.15
C ALA A 118 -0.95 21.40 -5.14
N ASN A 119 0.06 20.55 -4.88
CA ASN A 119 0.55 19.57 -5.85
C ASN A 119 0.45 18.11 -5.38
N LYS A 120 0.00 17.85 -4.14
CA LYS A 120 0.10 16.51 -3.54
C LYS A 120 -0.61 15.41 -4.32
N GLY A 121 -1.72 15.73 -4.98
CA GLY A 121 -2.48 14.80 -5.81
C GLY A 121 -2.01 14.70 -7.26
N THR A 122 -1.01 15.49 -7.68
CA THR A 122 -0.45 15.40 -9.02
C THR A 122 0.35 14.10 -9.13
N GLN A 123 -0.05 13.23 -10.05
CA GLN A 123 0.72 12.04 -10.40
C GLN A 123 1.90 12.44 -11.29
N TYR A 124 3.08 11.99 -10.91
CA TYR A 124 4.32 12.20 -11.65
C TYR A 124 4.81 10.89 -12.27
N GLU A 125 5.53 11.03 -13.38
CA GLU A 125 6.19 9.94 -14.08
C GLU A 125 7.70 10.12 -13.97
N TYR A 126 8.40 9.09 -13.49
CA TYR A 126 9.85 9.12 -13.33
C TYR A 126 10.50 7.96 -14.09
N SER A 127 11.50 8.27 -14.92
CA SER A 127 12.37 7.26 -15.51
C SER A 127 13.11 6.50 -14.41
N VAL A 128 12.92 5.19 -14.32
CA VAL A 128 13.58 4.35 -13.32
C VAL A 128 15.10 4.42 -13.49
N ASP A 129 15.61 4.50 -14.71
CA ASP A 129 17.05 4.64 -14.98
C ASP A 129 17.68 5.89 -14.33
N GLU A 130 16.89 6.93 -14.06
CA GLU A 130 17.37 8.18 -13.44
C GLU A 130 17.29 8.19 -11.91
N ILE A 131 16.52 7.28 -11.32
CA ILE A 131 16.20 7.28 -9.90
C ILE A 131 16.49 5.96 -9.18
N LYS A 132 16.86 4.91 -9.92
CA LYS A 132 17.21 3.62 -9.34
C LYS A 132 18.44 3.69 -8.45
N ASP A 133 18.44 2.81 -7.46
CA ASP A 133 19.59 2.54 -6.63
C ASP A 133 20.71 1.89 -7.47
N ALA A 134 21.94 1.94 -6.96
CA ALA A 134 23.06 1.18 -7.50
C ALA A 134 22.85 -0.34 -7.39
N TYR A 135 22.03 -0.79 -6.43
CA TYR A 135 21.74 -2.19 -6.21
C TYR A 135 20.38 -2.60 -6.80
N GLN A 136 20.34 -3.74 -7.45
CA GLN A 136 19.11 -4.35 -7.95
C GLN A 136 18.58 -5.38 -6.96
N LEU A 137 17.26 -5.60 -6.99
CA LEU A 137 16.62 -6.73 -6.33
C LEU A 137 16.89 -8.02 -7.10
N TYR A 138 17.52 -8.97 -6.43
CA TYR A 138 17.57 -10.37 -6.86
C TYR A 138 16.30 -11.07 -6.41
N TYR A 139 15.40 -11.31 -7.36
CA TYR A 139 14.16 -12.01 -7.12
C TYR A 139 14.26 -13.46 -7.61
N ASP A 140 14.23 -14.38 -6.65
CA ASP A 140 14.42 -15.82 -6.85
C ASP A 140 13.12 -16.60 -7.11
N ARG A 141 12.01 -15.89 -7.38
CA ARG A 141 10.69 -16.41 -7.80
C ARG A 141 9.92 -17.20 -6.73
N LEU A 142 8.60 -17.18 -6.85
CA LEU A 142 7.70 -18.04 -6.07
C LEU A 142 7.66 -19.46 -6.65
N ASN A 143 7.28 -20.41 -5.82
CA ASN A 143 6.88 -21.73 -6.27
C ASN A 143 5.40 -21.71 -6.64
N MET A 144 5.11 -21.98 -7.90
CA MET A 144 3.77 -21.82 -8.46
C MET A 144 3.13 -23.18 -8.66
N GLN A 145 1.91 -23.35 -8.15
CA GLN A 145 1.06 -24.47 -8.49
C GLN A 145 0.47 -24.23 -9.86
N ASN A 146 0.79 -25.10 -10.80
CA ASN A 146 0.26 -25.05 -12.15
C ASN A 146 -0.85 -26.10 -12.31
N LEU A 147 -1.84 -25.75 -13.11
CA LEU A 147 -2.98 -26.59 -13.42
C LEU A 147 -3.22 -26.57 -14.93
N LEU A 148 -3.27 -27.76 -15.52
CA LEU A 148 -3.73 -27.98 -16.88
C LEU A 148 -5.02 -28.77 -16.79
N ASN A 149 -6.13 -28.17 -17.21
CA ASN A 149 -7.41 -28.85 -17.30
C ASN A 149 -7.61 -29.42 -18.70
N PHE A 150 -8.20 -30.60 -18.78
CA PHE A 150 -8.55 -31.27 -20.02
C PHE A 150 -10.07 -31.37 -20.10
N THR A 151 -10.64 -30.95 -21.22
CA THR A 151 -12.07 -31.12 -21.52
C THR A 151 -12.23 -32.18 -22.59
N VAL A 152 -13.27 -33.00 -22.46
CA VAL A 152 -13.70 -33.98 -23.46
C VAL A 152 -15.16 -33.66 -23.75
N ASP A 153 -15.47 -33.32 -25.01
CA ASP A 153 -16.81 -32.86 -25.40
C ASP A 153 -17.81 -34.03 -25.46
N ASP A 154 -18.83 -33.96 -24.61
CA ASP A 154 -20.03 -34.80 -24.58
C ASP A 154 -19.88 -36.33 -24.60
N THR A 155 -21.00 -37.01 -24.40
CA THR A 155 -21.04 -38.44 -24.15
C THR A 155 -20.54 -39.26 -25.34
N TYR A 156 -19.41 -39.96 -25.19
CA TYR A 156 -18.92 -40.89 -26.21
C TYR A 156 -19.48 -42.30 -26.01
N VAL A 157 -20.16 -42.82 -27.05
CA VAL A 157 -20.43 -44.26 -27.22
C VAL A 157 -19.32 -44.81 -28.10
N ILE A 158 -18.44 -45.60 -27.51
CA ILE A 158 -17.30 -46.15 -28.26
C ILE A 158 -17.76 -47.45 -28.94
N ASN A 159 -18.17 -47.34 -30.21
CA ASN A 159 -18.38 -48.48 -31.09
C ASN A 159 -17.01 -48.91 -31.69
N PRO A 160 -16.64 -50.20 -31.74
CA PRO A 160 -15.34 -50.61 -32.28
C PRO A 160 -15.16 -50.41 -33.79
N ILE A 161 -16.19 -49.94 -34.51
CA ILE A 161 -16.17 -49.80 -35.98
C ILE A 161 -16.31 -48.35 -36.48
N GLU A 162 -16.74 -47.40 -35.66
CA GLU A 162 -16.84 -45.99 -36.08
C GLU A 162 -15.78 -45.12 -35.38
N LEU A 163 -15.17 -44.25 -36.19
CA LEU A 163 -14.22 -43.23 -35.78
C LEU A 163 -14.99 -42.13 -35.04
N ALA A 164 -14.59 -41.83 -33.81
CA ALA A 164 -15.02 -40.63 -33.11
C ALA A 164 -13.77 -39.79 -32.83
N ASP A 165 -13.79 -38.54 -33.25
CA ASP A 165 -12.73 -37.58 -32.97
C ASP A 165 -12.90 -37.08 -31.52
N VAL A 166 -11.90 -37.33 -30.69
CA VAL A 166 -11.76 -36.68 -29.38
C VAL A 166 -10.62 -35.68 -29.49
N TYR A 167 -10.95 -34.40 -29.45
CA TYR A 167 -9.95 -33.34 -29.49
C TYR A 167 -9.44 -33.03 -28.08
N VAL A 168 -8.12 -33.08 -27.91
CA VAL A 168 -7.46 -32.76 -26.64
C VAL A 168 -6.62 -31.51 -26.84
N TYR A 169 -7.01 -30.41 -26.21
CA TYR A 169 -6.30 -29.14 -26.27
C TYR A 169 -5.39 -28.99 -25.03
N SER A 170 -4.09 -28.79 -25.24
CA SER A 170 -3.14 -28.37 -24.19
C SER A 170 -2.84 -26.88 -24.37
N TYR A 171 -3.06 -26.07 -23.34
CA TYR A 171 -2.81 -24.63 -23.37
C TYR A 171 -1.36 -24.25 -23.02
N ASN A 172 -0.54 -25.19 -22.54
CA ASN A 172 0.87 -24.94 -22.23
C ASN A 172 1.78 -25.88 -23.04
N THR A 173 2.26 -25.38 -24.18
CA THR A 173 3.11 -26.11 -25.12
C THR A 173 4.54 -26.36 -24.63
N GLU A 174 4.93 -25.83 -23.47
CA GLU A 174 6.29 -25.98 -22.93
C GLU A 174 6.46 -27.27 -22.12
N ILE A 175 5.37 -27.79 -21.55
CA ILE A 175 5.41 -28.95 -20.65
C ILE A 175 4.77 -30.19 -21.27
N ALA A 176 3.72 -30.01 -22.07
CA ALA A 176 3.13 -31.10 -22.84
C ALA A 176 2.50 -30.65 -24.15
N LYS A 177 2.67 -31.45 -25.20
CA LYS A 177 1.96 -31.27 -26.47
C LYS A 177 0.87 -32.34 -26.60
N GLY A 178 -0.36 -31.90 -26.88
CA GLY A 178 -1.49 -32.81 -27.10
C GLY A 178 -1.25 -33.71 -28.32
N GLY A 179 -1.54 -35.01 -28.15
CA GLY A 179 -1.49 -36.02 -29.20
C GLY A 179 -2.88 -36.51 -29.60
N TYR A 180 -2.98 -37.03 -30.82
CA TYR A 180 -4.18 -37.62 -31.41
C TYR A 180 -4.38 -39.07 -30.93
N LEU A 181 -5.61 -39.58 -30.99
CA LEU A 181 -5.90 -41.02 -30.81
C LEU A 181 -5.36 -41.81 -32.02
N ASP A 182 -4.51 -42.80 -31.79
CA ASP A 182 -4.13 -43.78 -32.83
C ASP A 182 -4.83 -45.12 -32.56
N PHE A 183 -5.66 -45.56 -33.50
CA PHE A 183 -6.47 -46.77 -33.37
C PHE A 183 -5.71 -47.97 -33.94
N ASN A 184 -5.13 -48.79 -33.06
CA ASN A 184 -4.63 -50.10 -33.45
C ASN A 184 -4.90 -51.16 -32.38
N LYS A 185 -5.49 -52.28 -32.80
CA LYS A 185 -5.58 -53.55 -32.03
C LYS A 185 -6.25 -53.49 -30.65
N GLY A 186 -7.44 -52.91 -30.53
CA GLY A 186 -8.31 -53.12 -29.35
C GLY A 186 -8.01 -52.26 -28.12
N GLU A 187 -7.12 -51.27 -28.25
CA GLU A 187 -6.85 -50.24 -27.24
C GLU A 187 -7.10 -48.86 -27.86
N LYS A 188 -7.80 -47.97 -27.13
CA LYS A 188 -8.15 -46.60 -27.54
C LYS A 188 -7.70 -45.62 -26.45
N GLY A 189 -6.89 -44.61 -26.75
CA GLY A 189 -6.35 -43.75 -25.69
C GLY A 189 -5.70 -42.44 -26.13
N VAL A 190 -5.71 -41.46 -25.23
CA VAL A 190 -5.07 -40.15 -25.36
C VAL A 190 -3.61 -40.24 -24.95
N ILE A 191 -2.72 -39.68 -25.79
CA ILE A 191 -1.30 -39.56 -25.50
C ILE A 191 -0.96 -38.06 -25.38
N ALA A 192 -0.27 -37.68 -24.31
CA ALA A 192 0.33 -36.36 -24.17
C ALA A 192 1.84 -36.54 -23.97
N ASP A 193 2.64 -36.01 -24.90
CA ASP A 193 4.10 -36.04 -24.78
C ASP A 193 4.53 -35.16 -23.60
N ILE A 194 5.39 -35.67 -22.74
CA ILE A 194 6.00 -34.92 -21.65
C ILE A 194 7.31 -34.34 -22.15
N LEU A 195 7.36 -33.02 -22.32
CA LEU A 195 8.53 -32.32 -22.84
C LEU A 195 9.60 -32.12 -21.74
N ASP A 196 9.16 -31.86 -20.51
CA ASP A 196 10.03 -31.78 -19.33
C ASP A 196 9.26 -32.07 -18.03
N VAL A 197 9.97 -32.35 -16.94
CA VAL A 197 9.39 -32.58 -15.60
C VAL A 197 10.07 -31.68 -14.57
N PRO A 198 9.36 -30.80 -13.84
CA PRO A 198 9.99 -30.02 -12.77
C PRO A 198 10.48 -30.93 -11.65
N SER A 199 11.37 -30.42 -10.78
CA SER A 199 11.88 -31.17 -9.62
C SER A 199 10.76 -31.68 -8.71
N SER A 200 9.64 -30.95 -8.64
CA SER A 200 8.44 -31.31 -7.89
C SER A 200 7.66 -32.50 -8.47
N GLY A 201 8.00 -32.96 -9.68
CA GLY A 201 7.25 -33.96 -10.43
C GLY A 201 5.94 -33.42 -11.03
N ILE A 202 5.27 -34.26 -11.81
CA ILE A 202 3.97 -33.98 -12.40
C ILE A 202 2.98 -35.03 -11.95
N ASN A 203 1.79 -34.60 -11.53
CA ASN A 203 0.67 -35.49 -11.22
C ASN A 203 -0.42 -35.34 -12.28
N ALA A 204 -0.95 -36.45 -12.77
CA ALA A 204 -2.14 -36.50 -13.61
C ALA A 204 -3.27 -37.19 -12.82
N TYR A 205 -4.47 -36.62 -12.89
CA TYR A 205 -5.66 -37.12 -12.20
C TYR A 205 -6.87 -37.12 -13.13
N ILE A 206 -7.65 -38.22 -13.10
CA ILE A 206 -8.91 -38.36 -13.82
C ILE A 206 -9.99 -38.89 -12.87
N ASP A 207 -11.17 -38.26 -12.90
CA ASP A 207 -12.42 -38.67 -12.25
C ASP A 207 -13.54 -38.71 -13.29
N MET A 208 -14.16 -39.87 -13.50
CA MET A 208 -15.22 -40.03 -14.49
C MET A 208 -16.25 -41.09 -14.07
N ASP A 209 -17.49 -40.91 -14.50
CA ASP A 209 -18.57 -41.87 -14.34
C ASP A 209 -18.73 -42.69 -15.62
N VAL A 210 -18.56 -44.00 -15.51
CA VAL A 210 -18.57 -44.94 -16.62
C VAL A 210 -19.76 -45.88 -16.49
N GLU A 211 -20.52 -46.03 -17.57
CA GLU A 211 -21.54 -47.06 -17.74
C GLU A 211 -21.11 -48.04 -18.83
N TYR A 212 -21.04 -49.31 -18.48
CA TYR A 212 -20.93 -50.37 -19.48
C TYR A 212 -22.34 -50.85 -19.82
N GLU A 213 -22.84 -50.52 -21.02
CA GLU A 213 -24.15 -50.99 -21.48
C GLU A 213 -24.07 -52.45 -21.93
N ASN A 214 -25.00 -53.27 -21.44
CA ASN A 214 -25.04 -54.69 -21.70
C ASN A 214 -25.51 -54.96 -23.14
N GLY A 215 -24.56 -55.07 -24.08
CA GLY A 215 -24.86 -55.16 -25.52
C GLY A 215 -24.00 -56.14 -26.33
N GLY A 216 -23.06 -56.88 -25.71
CA GLY A 216 -22.17 -57.84 -26.41
C GLY A 216 -21.37 -58.78 -25.48
N ASP A 217 -20.47 -59.59 -26.05
CA ASP A 217 -19.68 -60.64 -25.34
C ASP A 217 -18.38 -60.13 -24.67
N GLY A 218 -18.22 -58.81 -24.54
CA GLY A 218 -17.09 -58.22 -23.82
C GLY A 218 -17.23 -58.45 -22.31
N GLU A 219 -16.18 -58.93 -21.66
CA GLU A 219 -16.20 -59.25 -20.21
C GLU A 219 -16.05 -57.98 -19.37
N TYR A 220 -15.10 -57.12 -19.77
CA TYR A 220 -14.77 -55.88 -19.08
C TYR A 220 -13.97 -54.92 -19.98
N ILE A 221 -13.91 -53.66 -19.56
CA ILE A 221 -12.95 -52.67 -20.04
C ILE A 221 -11.95 -52.32 -18.92
N ASP A 222 -10.71 -52.06 -19.29
CA ASP A 222 -9.65 -51.56 -18.42
C ASP A 222 -9.37 -50.10 -18.81
N LEU A 223 -9.69 -49.17 -17.91
CA LEU A 223 -9.32 -47.76 -18.02
C LEU A 223 -7.95 -47.58 -17.36
N THR A 224 -6.97 -47.18 -18.14
CA THR A 224 -5.57 -47.11 -17.75
C THR A 224 -5.10 -45.67 -17.79
N LEU A 225 -4.47 -45.19 -16.72
CA LEU A 225 -3.67 -43.98 -16.74
C LEU A 225 -2.23 -44.37 -16.47
N SER A 226 -1.32 -43.99 -17.36
CA SER A 226 0.08 -44.35 -17.33
C SER A 226 0.98 -43.16 -17.60
N THR A 227 2.20 -43.24 -17.07
CA THR A 227 3.30 -42.33 -17.37
C THR A 227 4.61 -43.13 -17.36
N CYS A 228 5.73 -42.46 -17.59
CA CYS A 228 7.06 -43.06 -17.52
C CYS A 228 7.38 -43.56 -16.09
N GLY A 229 7.04 -44.82 -15.83
CA GLY A 229 7.35 -45.54 -14.59
C GLY A 229 6.18 -45.75 -13.64
N ASN A 230 4.97 -45.30 -13.98
CA ASN A 230 3.80 -45.44 -13.12
C ASN A 230 2.52 -45.67 -13.94
N THR A 231 1.76 -46.69 -13.59
CA THR A 231 0.52 -47.10 -14.28
C THR A 231 -0.53 -47.45 -13.25
N GLN A 232 -1.72 -46.88 -13.40
CA GLN A 232 -2.93 -47.29 -12.70
C GLN A 232 -3.96 -47.80 -13.71
N VAL A 233 -4.71 -48.82 -13.31
CA VAL A 233 -5.75 -49.44 -14.12
C VAL A 233 -6.98 -49.66 -13.26
N VAL A 234 -8.15 -49.26 -13.76
CA VAL A 234 -9.46 -49.55 -13.16
C VAL A 234 -10.30 -50.35 -14.15
N ARG A 235 -10.82 -51.48 -13.68
CA ARG A 235 -11.67 -52.37 -14.45
C ARG A 235 -13.15 -52.07 -14.24
N VAL A 236 -13.90 -52.01 -15.33
CA VAL A 236 -15.38 -51.90 -15.34
C VAL A 236 -15.94 -53.12 -16.07
N PHE A 237 -16.73 -53.92 -15.37
CA PHE A 237 -17.32 -55.14 -15.91
C PHE A 237 -18.60 -54.83 -16.71
N ASN A 238 -18.97 -55.76 -17.59
CA ASN A 238 -20.21 -55.67 -18.34
C ASN A 238 -21.43 -55.53 -17.40
N GLY A 239 -22.28 -54.53 -17.68
CA GLY A 239 -23.45 -54.19 -16.88
C GLY A 239 -23.16 -53.35 -15.62
N GLU A 240 -21.89 -52.97 -15.39
CA GLU A 240 -21.49 -52.14 -14.24
C GLU A 240 -21.64 -50.64 -14.56
N ASN A 241 -22.12 -49.91 -13.57
CA ASN A 241 -22.00 -48.45 -13.48
C ASN A 241 -20.96 -48.13 -12.41
N LYS A 242 -19.88 -47.43 -12.76
CA LYS A 242 -18.74 -47.21 -11.86
C LYS A 242 -18.19 -45.80 -11.95
N ASN A 243 -17.93 -45.18 -10.81
CA ASN A 243 -17.07 -44.00 -10.73
C ASN A 243 -15.60 -44.45 -10.75
N VAL A 244 -14.85 -43.97 -11.73
CA VAL A 244 -13.45 -44.33 -11.99
C VAL A 244 -12.55 -43.15 -11.61
N LYS A 245 -11.61 -43.41 -10.69
CA LYS A 245 -10.57 -42.46 -10.28
C LYS A 245 -9.20 -43.04 -10.56
N LEU A 246 -8.40 -42.30 -11.32
CA LEU A 246 -7.04 -42.68 -11.71
C LEU A 246 -6.09 -41.54 -11.37
N ASN A 247 -4.94 -41.86 -10.76
CA ASN A 247 -3.90 -40.88 -10.45
C ASN A 247 -2.52 -41.47 -10.76
N VAL A 248 -1.71 -40.77 -11.55
CA VAL A 248 -0.30 -41.15 -11.71
C VAL A 248 0.60 -39.96 -11.47
N ARG A 249 1.80 -40.26 -10.96
CA ARG A 249 2.85 -39.28 -10.72
C ARG A 249 4.12 -39.70 -11.43
N VAL A 250 4.79 -38.72 -12.06
CA VAL A 250 6.15 -38.85 -12.60
C VAL A 250 7.05 -37.86 -11.85
N ASP A 251 8.17 -38.36 -11.34
CA ASP A 251 9.24 -37.52 -10.78
C ASP A 251 10.37 -37.30 -11.80
N ARG A 252 11.23 -36.30 -11.55
CA ARG A 252 12.35 -35.95 -12.44
C ARG A 252 13.31 -37.12 -12.69
N ASN A 253 13.58 -37.94 -11.68
CA ASN A 253 14.53 -39.05 -11.80
C ASN A 253 13.96 -40.14 -12.70
N SER A 254 12.70 -40.51 -12.47
CA SER A 254 11.95 -41.46 -13.30
C SER A 254 11.86 -40.98 -14.75
N PHE A 255 11.59 -39.69 -14.97
CA PHE A 255 11.58 -39.08 -16.29
C PHE A 255 12.97 -39.10 -16.98
N ASN A 256 14.04 -38.81 -16.24
CA ASN A 256 15.41 -38.82 -16.78
C ASN A 256 15.89 -40.25 -17.11
N ALA A 257 15.45 -41.26 -16.34
CA ALA A 257 15.82 -42.65 -16.53
C ALA A 257 15.05 -43.35 -17.66
N TYR A 258 13.88 -42.83 -18.02
CA TYR A 258 13.05 -43.39 -19.10
C TYR A 258 13.58 -43.00 -20.49
N GLY A 259 13.64 -43.98 -21.40
CA GLY A 259 14.10 -43.84 -22.79
C GLY A 259 13.13 -43.05 -23.68
N GLN A 260 12.96 -43.48 -24.94
CA GLN A 260 12.30 -42.68 -25.99
C GLN A 260 10.79 -42.41 -25.82
N ARG A 261 10.12 -42.92 -24.78
CA ARG A 261 8.67 -42.79 -24.58
C ARG A 261 8.35 -42.04 -23.27
N LYS A 262 8.55 -40.72 -23.29
CA LYS A 262 8.26 -39.80 -22.19
C LYS A 262 6.88 -39.18 -22.39
N MET A 263 5.83 -39.85 -21.92
CA MET A 263 4.44 -39.48 -22.23
C MET A 263 3.53 -39.75 -21.03
N PHE A 264 2.50 -38.94 -20.85
CA PHE A 264 1.28 -39.36 -20.17
C PHE A 264 0.38 -40.08 -21.17
N TYR A 265 -0.18 -41.20 -20.75
CA TYR A 265 -1.00 -42.05 -21.58
C TYR A 265 -2.25 -42.43 -20.81
N PHE A 266 -3.41 -42.00 -21.30
CA PHE A 266 -4.69 -42.49 -20.84
C PHE A 266 -5.26 -43.42 -21.90
N SER A 267 -5.63 -44.65 -21.55
CA SER A 267 -6.22 -45.60 -22.49
C SER A 267 -7.38 -46.38 -21.93
N ILE A 268 -8.15 -46.92 -22.84
CA ILE A 268 -9.25 -47.82 -22.61
C ILE A 268 -8.97 -49.04 -23.47
N SER A 269 -8.73 -50.17 -22.83
CA SER A 269 -8.56 -51.46 -23.50
C SER A 269 -9.73 -52.38 -23.16
N MET A 270 -10.15 -53.19 -24.12
CA MET A 270 -11.28 -54.09 -23.95
C MET A 270 -10.82 -55.54 -24.06
N LYS A 271 -11.25 -56.38 -23.12
CA LYS A 271 -11.10 -57.83 -23.26
C LYS A 271 -12.41 -58.43 -23.76
N ALA A 272 -12.35 -59.00 -24.97
CA ALA A 272 -13.45 -59.73 -25.58
C ALA A 272 -12.99 -61.14 -25.99
N SER A 273 -13.91 -62.11 -25.89
CA SER A 273 -13.67 -63.50 -26.30
C SER A 273 -13.69 -63.68 -27.82
N HIS A 274 -14.40 -62.80 -28.54
CA HIS A 274 -14.57 -62.82 -30.00
C HIS A 274 -14.54 -61.38 -30.56
N THR A 275 -14.30 -61.22 -31.87
CA THR A 275 -14.35 -59.91 -32.56
C THR A 275 -15.79 -59.42 -32.69
N THR A 276 -16.36 -58.85 -31.63
CA THR A 276 -17.73 -58.30 -31.63
C THR A 276 -17.86 -57.06 -30.76
N TYR A 277 -18.91 -56.30 -31.06
CA TYR A 277 -19.21 -54.94 -30.58
C TYR A 277 -19.54 -54.92 -29.08
N ALA A 278 -19.03 -53.91 -28.36
CA ALA A 278 -19.47 -53.55 -27.03
C ALA A 278 -19.73 -52.04 -27.00
N ASN A 279 -20.83 -51.63 -26.38
CA ASN A 279 -21.15 -50.24 -26.16
C ASN A 279 -20.83 -49.90 -24.70
N PHE A 280 -19.85 -49.04 -24.49
CA PHE A 280 -19.66 -48.39 -23.21
C PHE A 280 -19.76 -46.89 -23.38
N ARG A 281 -20.22 -46.26 -22.32
CA ARG A 281 -20.59 -44.86 -22.27
C ARG A 281 -19.85 -44.20 -21.12
N ILE A 282 -18.98 -43.23 -21.42
CA ILE A 282 -18.51 -42.30 -20.39
C ILE A 282 -19.65 -41.31 -20.18
N LYS A 283 -20.40 -41.47 -19.09
CA LYS A 283 -21.55 -40.62 -18.77
C LYS A 283 -21.12 -39.18 -18.55
N LYS A 284 -20.01 -39.02 -17.82
CA LYS A 284 -19.47 -37.72 -17.43
C LYS A 284 -18.01 -37.84 -17.04
N ILE A 285 -17.18 -36.92 -17.50
CA ILE A 285 -15.87 -36.66 -16.87
C ILE A 285 -16.10 -35.56 -15.84
N ASN A 286 -15.87 -35.89 -14.57
CA ASN A 286 -16.01 -34.94 -13.47
C ASN A 286 -14.77 -34.04 -13.39
N GLU A 287 -13.58 -34.61 -13.61
CA GLU A 287 -12.33 -33.87 -13.61
C GLU A 287 -11.26 -34.61 -14.41
N PHE A 288 -10.53 -33.90 -15.27
CA PHE A 288 -9.25 -34.39 -15.80
C PHE A 288 -8.26 -33.24 -15.74
N LYS A 289 -7.23 -33.40 -14.89
CA LYS A 289 -6.21 -32.37 -14.67
C LYS A 289 -4.80 -32.94 -14.58
N ILE A 290 -3.84 -32.12 -14.99
CA ILE A 290 -2.44 -32.27 -14.67
C ILE A 290 -2.03 -31.12 -13.74
N THR A 291 -1.32 -31.45 -12.66
CA THR A 291 -0.81 -30.49 -11.69
C THR A 291 0.68 -30.70 -11.45
N TYR A 292 1.41 -29.59 -11.29
CA TYR A 292 2.82 -29.61 -10.95
C TYR A 292 3.20 -28.29 -10.30
N TYR A 293 4.30 -28.30 -9.55
CA TYR A 293 4.88 -27.11 -8.96
C TYR A 293 6.12 -26.69 -9.74
N SER A 294 6.28 -25.40 -10.05
CA SER A 294 7.47 -24.92 -10.74
C SER A 294 7.95 -23.59 -10.18
N ILE A 295 9.26 -23.40 -10.26
CA ILE A 295 9.93 -22.15 -9.93
C ILE A 295 10.65 -21.72 -11.19
N ASP A 296 10.37 -20.51 -11.65
CA ASP A 296 11.05 -19.94 -12.80
C ASP A 296 12.48 -19.51 -12.46
N SER A 297 13.25 -19.17 -13.50
CA SER A 297 14.60 -18.64 -13.31
C SER A 297 14.60 -17.31 -12.53
N PRO A 298 15.57 -17.09 -11.63
CA PRO A 298 15.75 -15.83 -10.93
C PRO A 298 15.98 -14.66 -11.88
N ILE A 299 15.54 -13.47 -11.46
CA ILE A 299 15.65 -12.23 -12.23
C ILE A 299 16.19 -11.09 -11.38
N HIS A 300 16.76 -10.09 -12.04
CA HIS A 300 17.17 -8.83 -11.41
C HIS A 300 16.18 -7.73 -11.80
N ILE A 301 15.83 -6.89 -10.81
CA ILE A 301 14.84 -5.82 -10.94
C ILE A 301 15.46 -4.54 -10.39
N ASP A 302 15.38 -3.46 -11.17
CA ASP A 302 15.81 -2.14 -10.70
C ASP A 302 14.95 -1.71 -9.51
N ALA A 303 15.61 -1.34 -8.40
CA ALA A 303 14.97 -0.95 -7.15
C ALA A 303 15.20 0.53 -6.86
N ILE A 304 14.28 1.15 -6.12
CA ILE A 304 14.32 2.56 -5.75
C ILE A 304 14.10 2.65 -4.24
N THR A 305 14.88 3.47 -3.54
CA THR A 305 14.68 3.66 -2.10
C THR A 305 13.50 4.62 -1.83
N PRO A 306 12.76 4.43 -0.71
CA PRO A 306 11.68 5.35 -0.32
C PRO A 306 12.14 6.81 -0.22
N HIS A 307 13.34 7.05 0.31
CA HIS A 307 13.95 8.37 0.39
C HIS A 307 14.12 9.04 -0.98
N THR A 308 14.57 8.29 -1.99
CA THR A 308 14.74 8.82 -3.35
C THR A 308 13.41 9.22 -3.96
N VAL A 309 12.35 8.42 -3.78
CA VAL A 309 11.00 8.76 -4.26
C VAL A 309 10.49 10.04 -3.60
N LEU A 310 10.60 10.16 -2.28
CA LEU A 310 10.20 11.37 -1.55
C LEU A 310 10.92 12.62 -2.09
N CYS A 311 12.25 12.56 -2.20
CA CYS A 311 13.05 13.69 -2.69
C CYS A 311 12.68 14.09 -4.12
N LYS A 312 12.40 13.12 -4.99
CA LYS A 312 11.96 13.38 -6.38
C LYS A 312 10.57 14.02 -6.44
N LEU A 313 9.62 13.52 -5.65
CA LEU A 313 8.29 14.11 -5.52
C LEU A 313 8.36 15.56 -5.04
N LEU A 314 9.11 15.84 -3.98
CA LEU A 314 9.28 17.20 -3.45
C LEU A 314 9.91 18.14 -4.48
N LYS A 315 10.94 17.69 -5.21
CA LYS A 315 11.55 18.47 -6.29
C LYS A 315 10.57 18.76 -7.42
N SER A 316 9.79 17.77 -7.85
CA SER A 316 8.77 17.96 -8.90
C SER A 316 7.66 18.92 -8.47
N MET A 317 7.19 18.83 -7.23
CA MET A 317 6.20 19.78 -6.68
C MET A 317 6.76 21.20 -6.56
N ASN A 318 8.07 21.35 -6.41
CA ASN A 318 8.77 22.63 -6.42
C ASN A 318 9.10 23.13 -7.85
N GLY A 319 8.34 22.73 -8.86
CA GLY A 319 8.55 23.12 -10.25
C GLY A 319 9.86 22.61 -10.85
N GLY A 320 10.43 21.52 -10.31
CA GLY A 320 11.72 20.96 -10.72
C GLY A 320 12.93 21.64 -10.08
N ASN A 321 12.73 22.63 -9.22
CA ASN A 321 13.82 23.34 -8.53
C ASN A 321 14.26 22.61 -7.26
N ASP A 322 15.56 22.67 -6.97
CA ASP A 322 16.06 22.28 -5.66
C ASP A 322 15.58 23.26 -4.58
N GLY A 323 15.67 22.87 -3.30
CA GLY A 323 15.36 23.76 -2.17
C GLY A 323 14.44 23.15 -1.12
N ILE A 324 13.71 22.07 -1.44
CA ILE A 324 12.94 21.28 -0.47
C ILE A 324 13.66 19.96 -0.22
N LYS A 325 13.98 19.68 1.04
CA LYS A 325 14.68 18.45 1.45
C LYS A 325 13.67 17.41 1.93
N GLY A 326 13.77 16.18 1.44
CA GLY A 326 13.05 15.02 1.97
C GLY A 326 13.89 14.25 2.98
N GLU A 327 13.29 13.80 4.08
CA GLU A 327 13.91 12.95 5.09
C GLU A 327 12.93 11.88 5.57
N ILE A 328 13.45 10.72 5.98
CA ILE A 328 12.67 9.63 6.59
C ILE A 328 13.42 9.22 7.86
N ASP A 329 12.70 9.14 8.98
CA ASP A 329 13.24 8.78 10.29
C ASP A 329 13.39 7.26 10.42
N TYR A 330 14.41 6.72 9.74
CA TYR A 330 14.77 5.31 9.78
C TYR A 330 15.24 4.87 11.18
N GLY A 331 15.09 3.58 11.50
CA GLY A 331 15.46 2.99 12.79
C GLY A 331 14.31 2.86 13.78
N TYR A 332 13.12 3.37 13.45
CA TYR A 332 11.91 3.18 14.26
C TYR A 332 11.14 1.91 13.87
N ASN A 333 11.08 1.60 12.58
CA ASN A 333 10.35 0.45 12.04
C ASN A 333 11.25 -0.32 11.08
N GLU A 334 11.68 -1.52 11.49
CA GLU A 334 12.60 -2.36 10.71
C GLU A 334 12.01 -2.77 9.35
N ASN A 335 10.69 -2.90 9.23
CA ASN A 335 10.04 -3.22 7.95
C ASN A 335 10.20 -2.06 6.95
N LEU A 336 10.13 -0.80 7.40
CA LEU A 336 10.42 0.37 6.56
C LEU A 336 11.91 0.50 6.24
N ASP A 337 12.78 0.24 7.22
CA ASP A 337 14.24 0.31 7.07
C ASP A 337 14.74 -0.66 5.99
N ASN A 338 14.11 -1.83 5.91
CA ASN A 338 14.40 -2.89 4.96
C ASN A 338 13.49 -2.85 3.72
N CYS A 339 12.95 -1.69 3.34
CA CYS A 339 12.01 -1.58 2.23
C CYS A 339 12.63 -0.96 0.97
N VAL A 340 12.30 -1.53 -0.20
CA VAL A 340 12.53 -0.91 -1.51
C VAL A 340 11.25 -0.84 -2.33
N ILE A 341 11.16 0.17 -3.21
CA ILE A 341 10.06 0.41 -4.14
C ILE A 341 10.45 -0.07 -5.54
N LEU A 342 9.49 -0.64 -6.25
CA LEU A 342 9.66 -1.32 -7.54
C LEU A 342 8.53 -0.87 -8.47
N ALA A 343 8.88 -0.34 -9.64
CA ALA A 343 7.89 -0.07 -10.67
C ALA A 343 7.39 -1.38 -11.30
N ALA A 344 6.09 -1.50 -11.57
CA ALA A 344 5.53 -2.66 -12.26
C ALA A 344 6.23 -2.92 -13.61
N GLU A 345 6.53 -1.86 -14.35
CA GLU A 345 7.29 -1.94 -15.60
C GLU A 345 8.70 -2.55 -15.43
N SER A 346 9.38 -2.25 -14.31
CA SER A 346 10.69 -2.83 -13.99
C SER A 346 10.58 -4.33 -13.67
N ILE A 347 9.53 -4.74 -12.96
CA ILE A 347 9.25 -6.16 -12.68
C ILE A 347 9.01 -6.91 -14.00
N ARG A 348 8.25 -6.31 -14.92
CA ARG A 348 8.02 -6.78 -16.30
C ARG A 348 9.23 -6.67 -17.22
N GLY A 349 10.35 -6.09 -16.77
CA GLY A 349 11.56 -5.94 -17.57
C GLY A 349 11.37 -5.08 -18.83
N ILE A 350 10.46 -4.11 -18.78
CA ILE A 350 10.25 -3.14 -19.85
C ILE A 350 11.48 -2.23 -19.97
N LYS A 351 11.91 -1.93 -21.19
CA LYS A 351 13.00 -0.98 -21.44
C LYS A 351 12.50 0.43 -21.17
N LYS A 352 13.33 1.25 -20.49
CA LYS A 352 12.96 2.61 -20.04
C LYS A 352 11.73 2.61 -19.12
N ALA A 353 11.73 1.66 -18.17
CA ALA A 353 10.68 1.54 -17.17
C ALA A 353 10.46 2.87 -16.43
N LYS A 354 9.21 3.12 -16.05
CA LYS A 354 8.77 4.32 -15.36
C LYS A 354 8.08 3.98 -14.04
N LEU A 355 8.28 4.83 -13.05
CA LEU A 355 7.54 4.84 -11.80
C LEU A 355 6.45 5.92 -11.88
N TYR A 356 5.21 5.54 -11.57
CA TYR A 356 4.04 6.42 -11.54
C TYR A 356 3.57 6.59 -10.11
N THR A 357 3.68 7.80 -9.55
CA THR A 357 3.22 8.06 -8.17
C THR A 357 3.03 9.55 -7.89
N SER A 358 2.26 9.87 -6.86
CA SER A 358 2.02 11.19 -6.30
C SER A 358 2.49 11.28 -4.85
N TYR A 359 2.58 12.50 -4.31
CA TYR A 359 2.90 12.67 -2.89
C TYR A 359 1.79 12.13 -1.99
N THR A 360 0.52 12.24 -2.39
CA THR A 360 -0.60 11.64 -1.67
C THR A 360 -0.45 10.13 -1.58
N GLU A 361 -0.20 9.44 -2.70
CA GLU A 361 -0.02 7.98 -2.69
C GLU A 361 1.19 7.57 -1.82
N PHE A 362 2.31 8.26 -1.94
CA PHE A 362 3.48 8.00 -1.08
C PHE A 362 3.16 8.22 0.41
N LYS A 363 2.46 9.31 0.75
CA LYS A 363 2.10 9.67 2.12
C LYS A 363 1.11 8.67 2.71
N ASP A 364 0.11 8.25 1.95
CA ASP A 364 -0.91 7.31 2.38
C ASP A 364 -0.32 5.90 2.52
N TRP A 365 0.62 5.49 1.66
CA TRP A 365 1.42 4.27 1.84
C TRP A 365 2.23 4.30 3.14
N MET A 366 3.00 5.36 3.38
CA MET A 366 3.81 5.51 4.59
C MET A 366 2.93 5.49 5.87
N GLU A 367 1.75 6.09 5.80
CA GLU A 367 0.80 6.13 6.90
C GLU A 367 0.12 4.78 7.16
N ALA A 368 -0.42 4.15 6.12
CA ALA A 368 -1.13 2.88 6.24
C ALA A 368 -0.20 1.73 6.65
N GLU A 369 0.96 1.63 6.00
CA GLU A 369 1.88 0.50 6.19
C GLU A 369 2.71 0.64 7.47
N PHE A 370 3.20 1.84 7.76
CA PHE A 370 4.21 2.05 8.79
C PHE A 370 3.78 2.99 9.91
N GLY A 371 2.62 3.67 9.80
CA GLY A 371 2.21 4.68 10.78
C GLY A 371 3.05 5.97 10.70
N PHE A 372 3.73 6.21 9.58
CA PHE A 372 4.58 7.39 9.38
C PHE A 372 3.79 8.55 8.78
N VAL A 373 3.98 9.74 9.35
CA VAL A 373 3.28 10.97 8.94
C VAL A 373 4.29 12.09 8.68
N PRO A 374 3.97 13.05 7.79
CA PRO A 374 4.89 14.13 7.46
C PRO A 374 4.98 15.19 8.56
N VAL A 375 6.18 15.73 8.74
CA VAL A 375 6.51 16.88 9.58
C VAL A 375 7.29 17.88 8.76
N ILE A 376 6.79 19.11 8.67
CA ILE A 376 7.42 20.18 7.88
C ILE A 376 8.16 21.12 8.82
N ASN A 377 9.48 21.21 8.65
CA ASN A 377 10.35 22.09 9.42
C ASN A 377 11.13 22.98 8.46
N GLY A 378 10.63 24.20 8.24
CA GLY A 378 11.15 25.12 7.23
C GLY A 378 11.08 24.47 5.85
N ASN A 379 12.26 24.26 5.25
CA ASN A 379 12.38 23.67 3.92
C ASN A 379 12.53 22.13 3.92
N THR A 380 12.43 21.48 5.08
CA THR A 380 12.58 20.02 5.21
C THR A 380 11.23 19.36 5.49
N VAL A 381 10.94 18.28 4.77
CA VAL A 381 9.79 17.41 4.96
C VAL A 381 10.31 16.08 5.46
N CYS A 382 10.06 15.80 6.73
CA CYS A 382 10.52 14.59 7.40
C CYS A 382 9.33 13.68 7.71
N PHE A 383 9.36 12.43 7.23
CA PHE A 383 8.39 11.42 7.63
C PHE A 383 8.86 10.78 8.95
N LYS A 384 7.99 10.81 9.96
CA LYS A 384 8.26 10.24 11.29
C LYS A 384 7.12 9.34 11.73
N HIS A 385 7.42 8.32 12.52
CA HIS A 385 6.36 7.53 13.14
C HIS A 385 5.46 8.42 14.00
N ARG A 386 4.15 8.29 13.86
CA ARG A 386 3.15 9.15 14.50
C ARG A 386 3.35 9.28 16.01
N ASP A 387 3.62 8.17 16.68
CA ASP A 387 3.80 8.15 18.15
C ASP A 387 4.98 9.01 18.62
N SER A 388 6.03 9.16 17.80
CA SER A 388 7.18 10.01 18.12
C SER A 388 6.83 11.51 18.23
N LEU A 389 5.66 11.91 17.72
CA LEU A 389 5.18 13.30 17.75
C LEU A 389 4.41 13.65 19.03
N PHE A 390 4.23 12.70 19.94
CA PHE A 390 3.37 12.82 21.12
C PHE A 390 4.10 12.29 22.37
N GLY A 391 4.98 13.12 22.92
CA GLY A 391 5.78 12.82 24.10
C GLY A 391 4.98 12.72 25.40
N ASN A 392 5.60 12.13 26.43
CA ASN A 392 5.00 11.86 27.74
C ASN A 392 5.30 12.89 28.83
N SER A 393 5.76 14.09 28.46
CA SER A 393 6.15 15.15 29.40
C SER A 393 5.14 16.29 29.43
N ASN A 394 4.86 16.77 30.65
CA ASN A 394 4.05 17.96 30.89
C ASN A 394 4.97 19.19 30.91
N ILE A 395 4.96 20.03 29.87
CA ILE A 395 5.75 21.27 29.88
C ILE A 395 5.01 22.39 30.57
N LYS A 396 3.72 22.56 30.26
CA LYS A 396 2.96 23.75 30.65
C LYS A 396 1.74 23.38 31.47
N LYS A 397 1.64 23.96 32.67
CA LYS A 397 0.49 23.85 33.55
C LYS A 397 -0.26 25.18 33.60
N VAL A 398 -1.43 25.24 32.97
CA VAL A 398 -2.32 26.41 32.99
C VAL A 398 -3.32 26.22 34.13
N THR A 399 -3.18 27.02 35.18
CA THR A 399 -3.94 26.84 36.45
C THR A 399 -4.94 27.95 36.75
N ASN A 400 -4.68 29.18 36.28
CA ASN A 400 -5.49 30.35 36.57
C ASN A 400 -5.69 31.19 35.29
N ASN A 401 -6.67 32.09 35.31
CA ASN A 401 -6.92 33.08 34.25
C ASN A 401 -7.23 32.48 32.87
N ILE A 402 -8.06 31.43 32.85
CA ILE A 402 -8.63 30.89 31.62
C ILE A 402 -10.04 31.43 31.36
N SER A 403 -10.33 31.81 30.12
CA SER A 403 -11.67 32.14 29.63
C SER A 403 -12.06 31.23 28.47
N ASP A 404 -13.33 31.28 28.06
CA ASP A 404 -13.85 30.60 26.87
C ASP A 404 -13.55 29.09 26.86
N PHE A 405 -13.59 28.48 28.04
CA PHE A 405 -13.33 27.06 28.19
C PHE A 405 -14.47 26.25 27.58
N GLU A 406 -14.12 25.33 26.68
CA GLU A 406 -15.05 24.38 26.07
C GLU A 406 -14.36 23.02 25.99
N TYR A 407 -15.07 21.97 26.40
CA TYR A 407 -14.71 20.59 26.08
C TYR A 407 -15.76 20.03 25.12
N LYS A 408 -15.31 19.38 24.05
CA LYS A 408 -16.19 18.75 23.07
C LYS A 408 -15.67 17.40 22.62
N ILE A 409 -16.56 16.55 22.17
CA ILE A 409 -16.23 15.31 21.47
C ILE A 409 -16.32 15.59 19.97
N ASP A 410 -15.28 15.21 19.24
CA ASP A 410 -15.25 15.31 17.78
C ASP A 410 -15.68 13.98 17.17
N ALA A 411 -16.95 13.91 16.76
CA ALA A 411 -17.56 12.70 16.20
C ALA A 411 -16.87 12.21 14.90
N SER A 412 -16.13 13.08 14.19
CA SER A 412 -15.39 12.69 12.99
C SER A 412 -14.23 11.73 13.29
N ARG A 413 -13.75 11.69 14.54
CA ARG A 413 -12.69 10.80 15.02
C ARG A 413 -13.21 9.48 15.59
N ILE A 414 -14.53 9.26 15.56
CA ILE A 414 -15.17 8.04 16.03
C ILE A 414 -15.48 7.20 14.81
N HIS A 415 -14.99 5.97 14.80
CA HIS A 415 -15.22 5.01 13.71
C HIS A 415 -15.83 3.72 14.25
N SER A 416 -16.85 3.21 13.57
CA SER A 416 -17.49 1.92 13.88
C SER A 416 -16.79 0.75 13.20
N ARG A 417 -16.04 1.03 12.13
CA ARG A 417 -15.30 0.04 11.34
C ARG A 417 -13.94 0.57 10.91
N ILE A 418 -13.05 -0.38 10.65
CA ILE A 418 -11.72 -0.12 10.06
C ILE A 418 -11.57 -1.02 8.85
N ARG A 419 -11.16 -0.43 7.72
CA ARG A 419 -10.68 -1.14 6.54
C ARG A 419 -9.18 -0.93 6.44
N ILE A 420 -8.41 -2.02 6.44
CA ILE A 420 -6.94 -1.97 6.45
C ILE A 420 -6.36 -3.00 5.48
N GLY A 421 -5.27 -2.65 4.81
CA GLY A 421 -4.61 -3.54 3.84
C GLY A 421 -4.41 -2.86 2.50
N TYR A 422 -4.86 -3.51 1.43
CA TYR A 422 -4.58 -3.12 0.06
C TYR A 422 -5.81 -3.24 -0.82
N ASP A 423 -5.81 -2.54 -1.95
CA ASP A 423 -6.86 -2.68 -2.95
C ASP A 423 -6.90 -4.09 -3.53
N LYS A 424 -8.13 -4.62 -3.67
CA LYS A 424 -8.37 -5.96 -4.20
C LYS A 424 -7.79 -6.11 -5.61
N GLN A 425 -7.13 -7.24 -5.85
CA GLN A 425 -6.64 -7.65 -7.16
C GLN A 425 -7.28 -8.98 -7.52
N ASP A 426 -7.84 -9.08 -8.72
CA ASP A 426 -8.46 -10.31 -9.18
C ASP A 426 -7.46 -11.16 -9.96
N TYR A 427 -7.08 -12.28 -9.37
CA TYR A 427 -6.20 -13.27 -9.98
C TYR A 427 -6.97 -14.54 -10.32
N GLU A 428 -7.18 -14.77 -11.60
CA GLU A 428 -7.83 -15.99 -12.11
C GLU A 428 -6.89 -17.20 -12.10
N SER A 429 -6.31 -17.53 -10.95
CA SER A 429 -5.48 -18.72 -10.79
C SER A 429 -5.58 -19.29 -9.38
N ILE A 430 -5.21 -20.57 -9.23
CA ILE A 430 -5.17 -21.22 -7.91
C ILE A 430 -4.22 -20.53 -6.94
N ASN A 431 -3.07 -20.06 -7.43
CA ASN A 431 -2.10 -19.29 -6.65
C ASN A 431 -2.68 -17.92 -6.25
N GLY A 432 -3.44 -17.30 -7.15
CA GLY A 432 -4.10 -16.03 -6.90
C GLY A 432 -5.08 -16.05 -5.72
N ARG A 433 -5.76 -17.18 -5.50
CA ARG A 433 -6.67 -17.37 -4.36
C ARG A 433 -5.97 -17.40 -3.01
N ASP A 434 -4.68 -17.66 -3.03
CA ASP A 434 -3.84 -17.76 -1.84
C ASP A 434 -3.33 -16.40 -1.36
N GLU A 435 -3.48 -15.37 -2.21
CA GLU A 435 -3.10 -14.01 -1.88
C GLU A 435 -3.96 -13.45 -0.74
N PHE A 436 -3.29 -12.75 0.17
CA PHE A 436 -3.88 -12.20 1.38
C PHE A 436 -3.58 -10.72 1.59
N ARG A 437 -2.76 -10.08 0.75
CA ARG A 437 -2.53 -8.62 0.79
C ARG A 437 -3.69 -7.91 0.12
N PHE A 438 -4.84 -7.94 0.77
CA PHE A 438 -6.08 -7.28 0.37
C PHE A 438 -6.70 -6.51 1.54
N THR A 439 -7.85 -5.90 1.33
CA THR A 439 -8.54 -5.20 2.41
C THR A 439 -9.14 -6.21 3.38
N THR A 440 -8.88 -5.99 4.67
CA THR A 440 -9.55 -6.67 5.77
C THR A 440 -10.33 -5.65 6.58
N GLU A 441 -11.56 -6.03 6.95
CA GLU A 441 -12.48 -5.19 7.69
C GLU A 441 -12.67 -5.69 9.11
N TYR A 442 -12.61 -4.76 10.07
CA TYR A 442 -12.84 -5.02 11.48
C TYR A 442 -13.93 -4.09 12.02
N THR A 443 -14.73 -4.60 12.96
CA THR A 443 -15.66 -3.81 13.75
C THR A 443 -14.99 -3.35 15.04
N THR A 444 -15.32 -2.13 15.48
CA THR A 444 -14.69 -1.49 16.65
C THR A 444 -15.51 -1.68 17.93
N GLY A 445 -16.74 -2.20 17.82
CA GLY A 445 -17.74 -2.27 18.88
C GLY A 445 -18.47 -0.94 19.14
N VAL A 446 -18.14 0.12 18.40
CA VAL A 446 -18.83 1.42 18.47
C VAL A 446 -19.99 1.45 17.48
N ASP A 447 -21.19 1.75 17.94
CA ASP A 447 -22.44 1.71 17.16
C ASP A 447 -23.10 3.09 16.95
N ILE A 448 -22.52 4.15 17.51
CA ILE A 448 -23.05 5.52 17.44
C ILE A 448 -22.74 6.27 16.13
N THR A 449 -22.05 5.62 15.20
CA THR A 449 -21.59 6.22 13.92
C THR A 449 -21.45 5.15 12.84
N GLU A 450 -21.48 5.56 11.57
CA GLU A 450 -21.21 4.70 10.42
C GLU A 450 -19.83 4.95 9.80
N ASN A 451 -19.06 5.90 10.35
CA ASN A 451 -17.74 6.28 9.85
C ASN A 451 -16.79 5.08 9.80
N VAL A 452 -16.06 4.97 8.69
CA VAL A 452 -15.04 3.96 8.45
C VAL A 452 -13.68 4.64 8.47
N LEU A 453 -12.73 4.08 9.23
CA LEU A 453 -11.32 4.46 9.09
C LEU A 453 -10.69 3.61 8.00
N GLU A 454 -10.09 4.24 6.99
CA GLU A 454 -9.40 3.54 5.91
C GLU A 454 -7.89 3.72 6.04
N LEU A 455 -7.19 2.59 6.12
CA LEU A 455 -5.73 2.48 6.12
C LEU A 455 -5.36 1.53 4.97
N ILE A 456 -5.64 1.98 3.75
CA ILE A 456 -5.40 1.22 2.52
C ILE A 456 -4.14 1.75 1.85
N SER A 457 -3.16 0.87 1.65
CA SER A 457 -1.94 1.21 0.96
C SER A 457 -2.18 1.30 -0.55
N PRO A 458 -1.82 2.43 -1.20
CA PRO A 458 -1.84 2.55 -2.65
C PRO A 458 -0.68 1.81 -3.32
N TYR A 459 0.38 1.47 -2.56
CA TYR A 459 1.46 0.63 -3.06
C TYR A 459 1.21 -0.82 -2.70
N ARG A 460 1.65 -1.71 -3.57
CA ARG A 460 1.30 -3.12 -3.52
C ARG A 460 2.42 -3.97 -2.92
N ALA A 461 2.05 -4.81 -1.94
CA ALA A 461 2.94 -5.79 -1.33
C ALA A 461 2.62 -7.24 -1.75
N ASP A 462 1.63 -7.43 -2.60
CA ASP A 462 1.11 -8.75 -2.95
C ASP A 462 2.13 -9.59 -3.73
N ALA A 463 2.41 -10.79 -3.24
CA ALA A 463 3.49 -11.65 -3.72
C ALA A 463 3.12 -12.31 -5.05
N TYR A 464 1.84 -12.70 -5.22
CA TYR A 464 1.40 -13.38 -6.43
C TYR A 464 1.23 -12.43 -7.61
N GLY A 465 0.73 -11.21 -7.43
CA GLY A 465 0.72 -10.22 -8.52
C GLY A 465 2.12 -9.82 -8.95
N PHE A 466 3.06 -9.72 -8.00
CA PHE A 466 4.47 -9.54 -8.30
C PHE A 466 5.01 -10.67 -9.20
N GLU A 467 4.73 -11.92 -8.87
CA GLU A 467 5.15 -13.09 -9.66
C GLU A 467 4.46 -13.12 -11.04
N PHE A 468 3.17 -12.83 -11.14
CA PHE A 468 2.47 -12.78 -12.42
C PHE A 468 3.02 -11.69 -13.35
N LEU A 469 3.44 -10.55 -12.81
CA LEU A 469 4.15 -9.52 -13.59
C LEU A 469 5.52 -10.01 -14.04
N ALA A 470 6.27 -10.68 -13.17
CA ALA A 470 7.56 -11.26 -13.53
C ALA A 470 7.44 -12.31 -14.66
N GLN A 471 6.37 -13.11 -14.69
CA GLN A 471 6.10 -14.08 -15.76
C GLN A 471 5.71 -13.46 -17.10
N LYS A 472 5.41 -12.15 -17.12
CA LYS A 472 5.15 -11.38 -18.34
C LYS A 472 6.43 -10.76 -18.93
N ARG A 473 7.61 -10.96 -18.32
CA ARG A 473 8.89 -10.48 -18.86
C ARG A 473 9.12 -10.98 -20.28
N GLY A 474 9.50 -10.07 -21.18
CA GLY A 474 9.77 -10.37 -22.59
C GLY A 474 8.53 -10.55 -23.48
N LYS A 475 7.31 -10.38 -22.95
CA LYS A 475 6.07 -10.41 -23.72
C LYS A 475 5.67 -9.00 -24.16
N ASP A 476 5.38 -8.85 -25.46
CA ASP A 476 5.08 -7.58 -26.12
C ASP A 476 3.56 -7.29 -26.13
N THR A 477 2.91 -7.40 -24.95
CA THR A 477 1.48 -7.10 -24.83
C THR A 477 1.29 -5.61 -24.53
N THR A 478 0.55 -4.94 -25.41
CA THR A 478 0.48 -3.48 -25.54
C THR A 478 -0.36 -2.72 -24.51
N ASP A 479 -1.09 -3.39 -23.62
CA ASP A 479 -1.84 -2.73 -22.54
C ASP A 479 -1.92 -3.68 -21.34
N ASN A 480 -1.22 -3.39 -20.25
CA ASN A 480 -1.59 -3.94 -18.94
C ASN A 480 -1.99 -2.78 -18.04
N GLU A 481 -3.24 -2.76 -17.59
CA GLU A 481 -3.77 -1.75 -16.64
C GLU A 481 -2.92 -1.63 -15.37
N SER A 482 -2.12 -2.66 -15.06
CA SER A 482 -1.18 -2.71 -13.94
C SER A 482 0.15 -1.99 -14.16
N ASP A 483 0.48 -1.50 -15.36
CA ASP A 483 1.80 -0.92 -15.64
C ASP A 483 2.08 0.35 -14.83
N ASN A 484 1.02 1.07 -14.45
CA ASN A 484 1.11 2.23 -13.58
C ASN A 484 1.15 1.86 -12.09
N ASN A 485 1.15 0.57 -11.73
CA ASN A 485 1.18 0.17 -10.34
C ASN A 485 2.59 0.26 -9.76
N VAL A 486 2.62 0.54 -8.45
CA VAL A 486 3.84 0.60 -7.65
C VAL A 486 3.84 -0.55 -6.67
N PHE A 487 4.91 -1.33 -6.68
CA PHE A 487 5.15 -2.40 -5.73
C PHE A 487 6.22 -1.99 -4.73
N PHE A 488 6.24 -2.66 -3.58
CA PHE A 488 7.35 -2.59 -2.65
C PHE A 488 7.67 -3.96 -2.06
N ALA A 489 8.90 -4.11 -1.58
CA ALA A 489 9.40 -5.38 -1.10
C ALA A 489 10.30 -5.22 0.14
N GLY A 490 10.18 -6.18 1.05
CA GLY A 490 11.05 -6.32 2.22
C GLY A 490 12.32 -7.03 1.81
N VAL A 491 13.47 -6.37 1.97
CA VAL A 491 14.76 -6.79 1.46
C VAL A 491 15.89 -6.57 2.46
N ASN A 492 16.86 -7.47 2.44
CA ASN A 492 18.17 -7.24 3.06
C ASN A 492 19.18 -6.85 1.97
N LEU A 493 20.01 -5.85 2.24
CA LEU A 493 21.13 -5.53 1.38
C LEU A 493 22.27 -6.52 1.61
N ASP A 494 22.55 -7.35 0.61
CA ASP A 494 23.74 -8.19 0.62
C ASP A 494 24.93 -7.41 0.06
N LEU A 495 25.81 -6.95 0.96
CA LEU A 495 27.01 -6.19 0.62
C LEU A 495 28.05 -7.02 -0.14
N SER A 496 28.04 -8.35 0.01
CA SER A 496 29.00 -9.24 -0.66
C SER A 496 28.65 -9.42 -2.13
N ASP A 497 27.37 -9.62 -2.41
CA ASP A 497 26.84 -9.78 -3.77
C ASP A 497 26.40 -8.45 -4.41
N LYS A 498 26.43 -7.34 -3.66
CA LYS A 498 25.98 -6.00 -4.07
C LYS A 498 24.58 -6.02 -4.68
N ARG A 499 23.63 -6.62 -3.95
CA ARG A 499 22.23 -6.76 -4.40
C ARG A 499 21.28 -6.82 -3.21
N TYR A 500 20.03 -6.41 -3.43
CA TYR A 500 18.95 -6.65 -2.49
C TYR A 500 18.47 -8.10 -2.60
N LYS A 501 18.25 -8.76 -1.46
CA LYS A 501 17.66 -10.10 -1.36
C LYS A 501 16.34 -10.01 -0.61
N MET A 502 15.29 -10.66 -1.12
CA MET A 502 13.99 -10.72 -0.44
C MET A 502 14.13 -11.30 0.98
N ILE A 503 13.45 -10.68 1.94
CA ILE A 503 13.31 -11.24 3.28
C ILE A 503 12.22 -12.32 3.24
N ARG A 504 12.58 -13.50 3.73
CA ARG A 504 11.70 -14.68 3.85
C ARG A 504 11.77 -15.29 5.25
N ASP A 505 12.95 -15.21 5.86
CA ASP A 505 13.20 -15.68 7.21
C ASP A 505 12.63 -14.72 8.27
N GLY A 506 12.37 -15.25 9.47
CA GLY A 506 11.84 -14.48 10.61
C GLY A 506 10.32 -14.30 10.61
N TRP A 507 9.62 -14.87 9.61
CA TRP A 507 8.17 -14.81 9.49
C TRP A 507 7.59 -16.20 9.20
N GLU A 508 6.97 -16.80 10.22
CA GLU A 508 6.23 -18.05 10.07
C GLU A 508 4.85 -17.74 9.49
N ILE A 509 4.47 -18.44 8.42
CA ILE A 509 3.17 -18.27 7.78
C ILE A 509 2.53 -19.61 7.48
N ASP A 510 1.26 -19.74 7.86
CA ASP A 510 0.36 -20.84 7.53
C ASP A 510 -0.87 -20.33 6.76
N GLY A 511 -1.66 -21.26 6.23
CA GLY A 511 -2.85 -20.94 5.44
C GLY A 511 -2.55 -20.51 4.01
N VAL A 512 -1.31 -20.75 3.54
CA VAL A 512 -0.84 -20.51 2.17
C VAL A 512 -0.37 -21.80 1.49
N LEU A 513 -0.37 -21.84 0.16
CA LEU A 513 0.03 -22.99 -0.67
C LEU A 513 1.50 -23.36 -0.50
N ASP A 514 2.39 -22.36 -0.43
CA ASP A 514 3.82 -22.54 -0.17
C ASP A 514 4.35 -21.43 0.76
N SER A 515 4.49 -21.78 2.03
CA SER A 515 5.06 -20.88 3.05
C SER A 515 6.56 -20.68 2.92
N SER A 516 7.30 -21.68 2.40
CA SER A 516 8.77 -21.68 2.38
C SER A 516 9.37 -20.63 1.44
N ARG A 517 8.59 -20.21 0.45
CA ARG A 517 8.95 -19.18 -0.52
C ARG A 517 7.98 -18.01 -0.50
N MET A 518 7.23 -17.80 0.58
CA MET A 518 6.50 -16.55 0.72
C MET A 518 7.50 -15.41 1.01
N PHE A 519 7.21 -14.21 0.54
CA PHE A 519 7.92 -12.97 0.90
C PHE A 519 6.90 -11.89 1.18
N ASN A 520 7.34 -10.71 1.66
CA ASN A 520 6.44 -9.64 2.08
C ASN A 520 5.42 -10.10 3.15
N THR A 521 5.75 -11.13 3.92
CA THR A 521 4.92 -11.59 5.04
C THR A 521 4.84 -10.52 6.12
N MET A 522 5.89 -9.71 6.29
CA MET A 522 5.90 -8.57 7.22
C MET A 522 4.90 -7.47 6.89
N TYR A 523 4.41 -7.40 5.65
CA TYR A 523 3.46 -6.39 5.19
C TYR A 523 2.05 -6.97 5.16
N TRP A 524 1.70 -7.69 6.22
CA TRP A 524 0.35 -8.19 6.44
C TRP A 524 -0.41 -7.21 7.34
N GLN A 525 -1.74 -7.29 7.29
CA GLN A 525 -2.64 -6.34 7.94
C GLN A 525 -2.41 -6.27 9.45
N GLY A 526 -1.95 -7.35 10.08
CA GLY A 526 -1.60 -7.35 11.50
C GLY A 526 -0.42 -6.44 11.85
N GLU A 527 0.61 -6.32 11.00
CA GLU A 527 1.67 -5.33 11.20
C GLU A 527 1.19 -3.90 10.94
N MET A 528 0.32 -3.70 9.93
CA MET A 528 -0.30 -2.39 9.70
C MET A 528 -1.15 -1.92 10.89
N LEU A 529 -1.89 -2.85 11.52
CA LEU A 529 -2.65 -2.60 12.75
C LEU A 529 -1.72 -2.23 13.92
N LYS A 530 -0.60 -2.93 14.08
CA LYS A 530 0.40 -2.63 15.13
C LYS A 530 1.01 -1.24 14.91
N ALA A 531 1.43 -0.93 13.68
CA ALA A 531 2.01 0.37 13.33
C ALA A 531 1.03 1.53 13.55
N ASN A 532 -0.27 1.28 13.46
CA ASN A 532 -1.31 2.29 13.65
C ASN A 532 -2.08 2.14 14.98
N ALA A 533 -1.64 1.29 15.90
CA ALA A 533 -2.36 0.95 17.12
C ALA A 533 -2.66 2.20 17.97
N GLY A 534 -1.68 3.11 18.12
CA GLY A 534 -1.86 4.36 18.86
C GLY A 534 -2.94 5.28 18.26
N TYR A 535 -3.10 5.28 16.94
CA TYR A 535 -4.12 6.07 16.25
C TYR A 535 -5.51 5.43 16.40
N ILE A 536 -5.59 4.11 16.21
CA ILE A 536 -6.81 3.32 16.36
C ILE A 536 -7.33 3.36 17.82
N GLY A 537 -6.40 3.35 18.78
CA GLY A 537 -6.68 3.37 20.22
C GLY A 537 -7.44 4.61 20.71
N MET A 538 -7.61 5.60 19.84
CA MET A 538 -8.35 6.83 20.12
C MET A 538 -9.84 6.61 20.37
N PHE A 539 -10.44 5.64 19.68
CA PHE A 539 -11.89 5.40 19.70
C PHE A 539 -12.29 3.98 20.08
N THR A 540 -11.35 3.04 20.15
CA THR A 540 -11.62 1.66 20.57
C THR A 540 -10.44 1.01 21.28
N LYS A 541 -10.72 -0.05 22.03
CA LYS A 541 -9.71 -0.91 22.67
C LYS A 541 -9.63 -2.30 22.04
N LYS A 542 -10.53 -2.61 21.11
CA LYS A 542 -10.64 -3.93 20.52
C LYS A 542 -11.22 -3.83 19.12
N LEU A 543 -10.63 -4.57 18.19
CA LEU A 543 -11.14 -4.81 16.86
C LEU A 543 -11.55 -6.27 16.76
N SER A 544 -12.73 -6.52 16.20
CA SER A 544 -13.21 -7.88 15.92
C SER A 544 -13.32 -8.08 14.42
N TYR A 545 -12.73 -9.15 13.91
CA TYR A 545 -12.74 -9.47 12.48
C TYR A 545 -14.18 -9.49 11.94
N SER A 546 -14.37 -8.94 10.73
CA SER A 546 -15.68 -8.92 10.07
C SER A 546 -15.63 -9.60 8.70
N SER A 547 -14.71 -9.21 7.84
CA SER A 547 -14.56 -9.78 6.49
C SER A 547 -13.18 -9.49 5.89
N SER A 548 -12.85 -10.15 4.79
CA SER A 548 -11.66 -9.88 3.97
C SER A 548 -11.96 -10.12 2.50
N ASP A 549 -11.30 -9.36 1.62
CA ASP A 549 -11.48 -9.46 0.17
C ASP A 549 -10.76 -10.65 -0.47
N GLY A 550 -9.86 -11.32 0.25
CA GLY A 550 -9.20 -12.55 -0.21
C GLY A 550 -8.89 -13.54 0.91
N ASN A 551 -7.73 -14.21 0.84
CA ASN A 551 -7.44 -15.33 1.73
C ASN A 551 -7.35 -14.88 3.19
N SER A 552 -8.34 -15.26 4.00
CA SER A 552 -8.44 -14.94 5.42
C SER A 552 -8.09 -16.09 6.36
N ASP A 553 -7.67 -17.22 5.80
CA ASP A 553 -7.21 -18.37 6.58
C ASP A 553 -5.72 -18.26 6.97
N VAL A 554 -5.07 -17.17 6.57
CA VAL A 554 -3.66 -16.89 6.86
C VAL A 554 -3.42 -16.68 8.35
N VAL A 555 -2.36 -17.31 8.85
CA VAL A 555 -1.84 -17.17 10.21
C VAL A 555 -0.37 -16.77 10.10
N VAL A 556 0.01 -15.66 10.73
CA VAL A 556 1.38 -15.15 10.74
C VAL A 556 1.93 -15.13 12.16
N ASN A 557 3.06 -15.78 12.40
CA ASN A 557 3.69 -15.93 13.71
C ASN A 557 2.70 -16.38 14.81
N GLY A 558 1.80 -17.30 14.45
CA GLY A 558 0.75 -17.84 15.33
C GLY A 558 -0.48 -16.95 15.54
N ILE A 559 -0.56 -15.79 14.87
CA ILE A 559 -1.72 -14.88 14.94
C ILE A 559 -2.51 -14.99 13.64
N GLY A 560 -3.78 -15.39 13.73
CA GLY A 560 -4.68 -15.49 12.59
C GLY A 560 -5.19 -14.14 12.13
N MET A 561 -5.41 -13.95 10.83
CA MET A 561 -6.04 -12.73 10.31
C MET A 561 -7.48 -12.54 10.82
N LYS A 562 -8.14 -13.64 11.22
CA LYS A 562 -9.49 -13.64 11.81
C LYS A 562 -9.50 -13.39 13.32
N ASP A 563 -8.34 -13.29 13.96
CA ASP A 563 -8.25 -13.07 15.39
C ASP A 563 -8.65 -11.63 15.75
N ASP A 564 -9.19 -11.48 16.95
CA ASP A 564 -9.45 -10.15 17.51
C ASP A 564 -8.13 -9.42 17.78
N PHE A 565 -8.05 -8.14 17.38
CA PHE A 565 -6.89 -7.30 17.67
C PHE A 565 -7.17 -6.42 18.89
N ASN A 566 -6.40 -6.60 19.95
CA ASN A 566 -6.50 -5.78 21.15
C ASN A 566 -5.61 -4.54 21.01
N VAL A 567 -6.18 -3.37 21.29
CA VAL A 567 -5.48 -2.08 21.24
C VAL A 567 -5.19 -1.63 22.66
N GLU A 568 -3.92 -1.61 23.05
CA GLU A 568 -3.52 -1.35 24.44
C GLU A 568 -3.84 0.08 24.90
N SER A 569 -3.53 1.07 24.06
CA SER A 569 -3.73 2.48 24.36
C SER A 569 -3.84 3.33 23.10
N GLY A 570 -4.46 4.51 23.23
CA GLY A 570 -4.50 5.53 22.20
C GLY A 570 -3.58 6.70 22.52
N ILE A 571 -3.07 7.37 21.49
CA ILE A 571 -2.27 8.60 21.60
C ILE A 571 -3.11 9.72 22.25
N ILE A 572 -4.36 9.83 21.82
CA ILE A 572 -5.34 10.81 22.27
C ILE A 572 -6.72 10.16 22.42
N THR A 573 -7.68 10.88 23.00
CA THR A 573 -9.11 10.58 22.98
C THR A 573 -9.80 11.30 21.82
N CYS A 574 -11.07 10.97 21.54
CA CYS A 574 -11.91 11.76 20.62
C CYS A 574 -12.31 13.15 21.16
N GLY A 575 -11.82 13.55 22.34
CA GLY A 575 -12.10 14.85 22.95
C GLY A 575 -11.14 15.95 22.48
N ASP A 576 -11.66 17.17 22.43
CA ASP A 576 -10.89 18.41 22.34
C ASP A 576 -11.18 19.30 23.55
N VAL A 577 -10.19 20.08 23.96
CA VAL A 577 -10.40 21.17 24.92
C VAL A 577 -9.90 22.48 24.31
N SER A 578 -10.74 23.49 24.37
CA SER A 578 -10.50 24.84 23.88
C SER A 578 -10.52 25.81 25.05
N PHE A 579 -9.57 26.74 25.12
CA PHE A 579 -9.56 27.81 26.14
C PHE A 579 -8.67 28.97 25.70
N THR A 580 -8.92 30.15 26.27
CA THR A 580 -8.04 31.32 26.16
C THR A 580 -7.32 31.53 27.48
N THR A 581 -6.01 31.80 27.45
CA THR A 581 -5.22 32.18 28.63
C THR A 581 -4.47 33.49 28.39
N TYR A 582 -4.25 34.26 29.44
CA TYR A 582 -3.42 35.47 29.39
C TYR A 582 -1.94 35.21 29.68
N ASP A 583 -1.57 33.93 29.84
CA ASP A 583 -0.18 33.47 29.87
C ASP A 583 0.40 33.50 28.45
N GLU A 584 1.33 34.45 28.21
CA GLU A 584 1.97 34.70 26.92
C GLU A 584 2.97 33.61 26.48
N ASP A 585 3.38 32.71 27.38
CA ASP A 585 4.47 31.75 27.17
C ASP A 585 4.01 30.54 26.35
N ILE A 586 4.02 30.67 25.03
CA ILE A 586 3.72 29.55 24.13
C ILE A 586 4.88 28.52 24.19
N PRO A 587 4.63 27.23 24.47
CA PRO A 587 5.68 26.21 24.51
C PRO A 587 6.52 26.20 23.24
N SER A 588 7.85 26.13 23.40
CA SER A 588 8.80 26.10 22.29
C SER A 588 8.76 24.79 21.51
N THR A 589 8.41 23.69 22.17
CA THR A 589 8.21 22.38 21.54
C THR A 589 6.72 22.07 21.35
N ASP A 590 6.43 21.37 20.27
CA ASP A 590 5.06 21.12 19.80
C ASP A 590 4.54 19.70 20.13
N ASN A 591 5.43 18.83 20.65
CA ASN A 591 5.17 17.39 20.84
C ASN A 591 4.79 17.02 22.28
N GLU A 592 4.77 17.97 23.21
CA GLU A 592 4.58 17.68 24.63
C GLU A 592 3.20 18.14 25.12
N THR A 593 2.81 17.67 26.30
CA THR A 593 1.47 17.90 26.83
C THR A 593 1.34 19.25 27.54
N ILE A 594 0.15 19.83 27.40
CA ILE A 594 -0.34 20.97 28.15
C ILE A 594 -1.43 20.48 29.09
N LYS A 595 -1.31 20.86 30.36
CA LYS A 595 -2.28 20.54 31.41
C LYS A 595 -3.09 21.77 31.79
N VAL A 596 -4.40 21.68 31.69
CA VAL A 596 -5.34 22.73 32.13
C VAL A 596 -6.23 22.21 33.25
N LEU A 597 -6.39 23.02 34.31
CA LEU A 597 -7.28 22.71 35.43
C LEU A 597 -8.58 23.52 35.30
N LYS A 598 -9.73 22.84 35.33
CA LYS A 598 -11.04 23.47 35.29
C LYS A 598 -12.04 22.64 36.10
N ASP A 599 -12.75 23.30 37.02
CA ASP A 599 -13.86 22.73 37.79
C ASP A 599 -13.56 21.38 38.48
N GLY A 600 -12.34 21.25 39.04
CA GLY A 600 -11.88 20.03 39.73
C GLY A 600 -11.43 18.89 38.80
N LEU A 601 -11.37 19.15 37.48
CA LEU A 601 -10.83 18.23 36.49
C LEU A 601 -9.51 18.77 35.92
N ALA A 602 -8.63 17.83 35.60
CA ALA A 602 -7.37 18.07 34.93
C ALA A 602 -7.42 17.46 33.53
N TYR A 603 -7.37 18.33 32.52
CA TYR A 603 -7.31 17.95 31.12
C TYR A 603 -5.85 18.04 30.69
N GLU A 604 -5.32 16.94 30.17
CA GLU A 604 -3.98 16.87 29.60
C GLU A 604 -4.10 16.58 28.12
N GLY A 605 -3.43 17.36 27.28
CA GLY A 605 -3.55 17.23 25.84
C GLY A 605 -2.41 17.84 25.05
N TYR A 606 -2.37 17.55 23.76
CA TYR A 606 -1.38 18.04 22.81
C TYR A 606 -1.93 19.21 22.00
N ILE A 607 -1.06 20.09 21.52
CA ILE A 607 -1.47 21.24 20.70
C ILE A 607 -2.14 20.73 19.41
N LYS A 608 -3.44 21.02 19.25
CA LYS A 608 -4.17 20.93 17.99
C LYS A 608 -4.06 22.25 17.24
N GLU A 609 -4.32 23.36 17.92
CA GLU A 609 -4.08 24.71 17.43
C GLU A 609 -3.65 25.58 18.62
N VAL A 610 -2.64 26.41 18.45
CA VAL A 610 -2.36 27.53 19.36
C VAL A 610 -2.23 28.79 18.55
N SER A 611 -2.86 29.86 19.01
CA SER A 611 -2.89 31.11 18.26
C SER A 611 -2.93 32.34 19.13
N ARG A 612 -2.40 33.44 18.58
CA ARG A 612 -2.47 34.77 19.19
C ARG A 612 -2.54 35.85 18.12
N VAL A 613 -3.16 36.97 18.50
CA VAL A 613 -3.15 38.21 17.71
C VAL A 613 -1.84 38.96 17.99
N ILE A 614 -1.25 39.57 16.96
CA ILE A 614 0.07 40.19 17.05
C ILE A 614 0.03 41.54 17.76
N GLU A 615 -0.80 42.48 17.32
CA GLU A 615 -0.76 43.84 17.86
C GLU A 615 -1.50 44.03 19.17
N ARG A 616 -2.68 43.42 19.31
CA ARG A 616 -3.51 43.53 20.50
C ARG A 616 -3.50 42.21 21.22
N PHE A 617 -2.79 42.13 22.35
CA PHE A 617 -2.84 40.94 23.19
C PHE A 617 -4.26 40.77 23.74
N ALA A 618 -4.97 39.78 23.19
CA ALA A 618 -6.31 39.39 23.60
C ALA A 618 -6.30 38.05 24.37
N GLY A 619 -5.11 37.58 24.77
CA GLY A 619 -4.87 36.22 25.23
C GLY A 619 -4.34 35.31 24.14
N VAL A 620 -3.78 34.18 24.56
CA VAL A 620 -3.39 33.05 23.72
C VAL A 620 -4.52 32.03 23.73
N LYS A 621 -5.06 31.72 22.56
CA LYS A 621 -6.09 30.69 22.40
C LYS A 621 -5.43 29.34 22.12
N TYR A 622 -5.80 28.34 22.91
CA TYR A 622 -5.42 26.95 22.72
C TYR A 622 -6.65 26.12 22.34
N ASP A 623 -6.46 25.26 21.35
CA ASP A 623 -7.25 24.07 21.10
C ASP A 623 -6.32 22.87 21.26
N LEU A 624 -6.65 21.93 22.13
CA LEU A 624 -5.84 20.76 22.42
C LEU A 624 -6.57 19.47 22.06
N PHE A 625 -5.86 18.52 21.47
CA PHE A 625 -6.29 17.13 21.46
C PHE A 625 -6.19 16.56 22.86
N VAL A 626 -7.28 16.12 23.45
CA VAL A 626 -7.29 15.61 24.83
C VAL A 626 -6.70 14.21 24.85
N ARG A 627 -5.61 14.05 25.60
CA ARG A 627 -4.97 12.76 25.89
C ARG A 627 -5.63 12.07 27.07
N SER A 628 -5.89 12.81 28.16
CA SER A 628 -6.53 12.25 29.34
C SER A 628 -7.30 13.31 30.12
N ILE A 629 -8.30 12.84 30.87
CA ILE A 629 -9.05 13.65 31.83
C ILE A 629 -9.01 12.92 33.16
N THR A 630 -8.53 13.60 34.20
CA THR A 630 -8.40 13.04 35.55
C THR A 630 -9.02 13.98 36.58
N LYS A 631 -9.43 13.45 37.74
CA LYS A 631 -9.83 14.30 38.87
C LYS A 631 -8.57 14.97 39.43
N ALA A 632 -8.63 16.30 39.59
CA ALA A 632 -7.49 17.15 39.98
C ALA A 632 -7.14 17.04 41.46
#